data_AF-A0A814PCA1-F1
#
_entry.id   AF-A0A814PCA1-F1
#
_cell.length_a   1.000
_cell.length_b   1.000
_cell.length_c   1.000
_cell.angle_alpha   90.00
_cell.angle_beta   90.00
_cell.angle_gamma   90.00
#
_symmetry.space_group_name_H-M   'P 1'
#
loop_
_entity.id
_entity.type
_entity.pdbx_description
1 polymer ?
#
loop_
_entity_poly.entity_id
_entity_poly.type
_entity_poly.pdbx_seq_one_letter_code
_entity_poly.pdbx_strand_id
1 'polypeptide(L)'
;MEIDQTGGVLNYQIDNTFNNYNKKFNCTTSTYNISFSTNAKTFTEAHSDIENAFKALHAEFSSKMREKDKIRVVFFHDSLDRPISLPFMSKTQLTPVGLLENFEHVAQSYKSVKLNENNNLTASVVIAHLPIGSGRKMTKLVRKRNYLKKIDRQKDVNFSAFQEFGNKKTGIKTVFNYDNRFALRAILIAKAYSDKDPYRFELCKPNNRVLNAKVEFVASSLNLPDNAYGIEEIKLIENYLKDYQITVINCD
;
A
#
# COMPACT_ATOMS: atom_id res chain seq x y z
N MET A 1 -26.72 -11.83 16.04
CA MET A 1 -26.89 -10.69 16.95
C MET A 1 -25.85 -10.82 18.04
N GLU A 2 -24.71 -10.16 17.85
CA GLU A 2 -23.74 -9.98 18.93
C GLU A 2 -24.11 -8.73 19.71
N ILE A 3 -23.99 -8.80 21.03
CA ILE A 3 -24.44 -7.78 21.98
C ILE A 3 -23.17 -7.17 22.60
N ASP A 4 -23.04 -5.84 22.54
CA ASP A 4 -21.95 -5.14 23.22
C ASP A 4 -22.15 -5.17 24.74
N GLN A 5 -21.05 -5.05 25.49
CA GLN A 5 -21.00 -4.98 26.96
C GLN A 5 -21.74 -3.76 27.55
N THR A 6 -22.29 -2.88 26.70
CA THR A 6 -23.10 -1.71 27.07
C THR A 6 -24.61 -1.89 26.83
N GLY A 7 -25.07 -3.04 26.33
CA GLY A 7 -26.51 -3.31 26.11
C GLY A 7 -27.12 -2.58 24.90
N GLY A 8 -26.30 -1.96 24.04
CA GLY A 8 -26.72 -1.44 22.75
C GLY A 8 -26.79 -2.54 21.69
N VAL A 9 -27.85 -2.52 20.87
CA VAL A 9 -27.95 -3.40 19.69
C VAL A 9 -26.89 -2.96 18.68
N LEU A 10 -25.93 -3.83 18.38
CA LEU A 10 -24.94 -3.58 17.34
C LEU A 10 -25.64 -3.58 15.98
N ASN A 11 -25.64 -2.44 15.31
CA ASN A 11 -26.30 -2.27 14.01
C ASN A 11 -25.42 -2.71 12.82
N TYR A 12 -24.41 -3.54 13.05
CA TYR A 12 -23.51 -4.07 12.03
C TYR A 12 -23.13 -5.52 12.32
N GLN A 13 -22.71 -6.24 11.28
CA GLN A 13 -22.17 -7.59 11.33
C GLN A 13 -20.86 -7.64 10.55
N ILE A 14 -19.84 -8.27 11.14
CA ILE A 14 -18.53 -8.48 10.52
C ILE A 14 -18.32 -9.98 10.38
N ASP A 15 -18.29 -10.48 9.14
CA ASP A 15 -18.04 -11.88 8.86
C ASP A 15 -16.65 -12.05 8.24
N ASN A 16 -15.78 -12.82 8.90
CA ASN A 16 -14.50 -13.21 8.33
C ASN A 16 -14.72 -14.31 7.28
N THR A 17 -14.64 -13.96 6.00
CA THR A 17 -14.95 -14.86 4.88
C THR A 17 -13.73 -15.60 4.36
N PHE A 18 -12.53 -15.08 4.61
CA PHE A 18 -11.30 -15.69 4.15
C PHE A 18 -10.16 -15.39 5.12
N ASN A 19 -9.37 -16.42 5.43
CA ASN A 19 -8.15 -16.26 6.20
C ASN A 19 -7.08 -17.22 5.67
N ASN A 20 -5.91 -16.70 5.35
CA ASN A 20 -4.80 -17.48 4.82
C ASN A 20 -3.46 -16.96 5.31
N TYR A 21 -2.57 -17.88 5.68
CA TYR A 21 -1.19 -17.57 6.04
C TYR A 21 -0.23 -17.92 4.92
N ASN A 22 0.42 -16.91 4.36
CA ASN A 22 1.43 -17.05 3.32
C ASN A 22 2.83 -17.20 3.94
N LYS A 23 3.32 -18.44 4.00
CA LYS A 23 4.67 -18.79 4.51
C LYS A 23 5.80 -18.10 3.76
N LYS A 24 5.67 -17.88 2.45
CA LYS A 24 6.74 -17.31 1.60
C LYS A 24 7.01 -15.85 1.95
N PHE A 25 5.96 -15.10 2.26
CA PHE A 25 6.05 -13.68 2.59
C PHE A 25 5.93 -13.40 4.09
N ASN A 26 5.68 -14.44 4.89
CA ASN A 26 5.36 -14.33 6.31
C ASN A 26 4.20 -13.34 6.56
N CYS A 27 3.12 -13.49 5.80
CA CYS A 27 1.96 -12.60 5.88
C CYS A 27 0.70 -13.38 6.18
N THR A 28 -0.18 -12.81 6.99
CA THR A 28 -1.56 -13.26 7.15
C THR A 28 -2.46 -12.35 6.33
N THR A 29 -3.31 -12.95 5.50
CA THR A 29 -4.31 -12.24 4.71
C THR A 29 -5.68 -12.65 5.20
N SER A 30 -6.52 -11.67 5.51
CA SER A 30 -7.90 -11.89 5.94
C SER A 30 -8.86 -10.99 5.18
N THR A 31 -10.06 -11.48 4.89
CA THR A 31 -11.12 -10.73 4.22
C THR A 31 -12.35 -10.73 5.11
N TYR A 32 -12.88 -9.53 5.33
CA TYR A 32 -14.04 -9.30 6.19
C TYR A 32 -15.15 -8.67 5.38
N ASN A 33 -16.34 -9.25 5.43
CA ASN A 33 -17.55 -8.63 4.91
C ASN A 33 -18.24 -7.87 6.03
N ILE A 34 -18.57 -6.61 5.77
CA ILE A 34 -19.20 -5.72 6.73
C ILE A 34 -20.61 -5.45 6.22
N SER A 35 -21.62 -5.95 6.93
CA SER A 35 -23.03 -5.72 6.63
C SER A 35 -23.63 -4.82 7.70
N PHE A 36 -24.49 -3.88 7.32
CA PHE A 36 -25.20 -3.03 8.25
C PHE A 36 -26.64 -3.54 8.42
N SER A 37 -27.30 -3.25 9.54
CA SER A 37 -28.61 -3.83 9.88
C SER A 37 -29.82 -3.05 9.36
N THR A 38 -29.61 -1.82 8.87
CA THR A 38 -30.69 -0.90 8.49
C THR A 38 -30.84 -0.76 6.97
N ASN A 39 -31.99 -0.27 6.51
CA ASN A 39 -32.24 0.06 5.09
C ASN A 39 -31.10 0.87 4.48
N ALA A 40 -31.02 0.88 3.15
CA ALA A 40 -29.98 1.61 2.42
C ALA A 40 -29.81 3.05 2.95
N LYS A 41 -28.65 3.33 3.54
CA LYS A 41 -28.31 4.61 4.17
C LYS A 41 -27.17 5.26 3.39
N THR A 42 -27.15 6.59 3.40
CA THR A 42 -25.96 7.33 2.95
C THR A 42 -24.81 7.17 3.97
N PHE A 43 -23.58 7.41 3.52
CA PHE A 43 -22.41 7.35 4.41
C PHE A 43 -22.53 8.24 5.64
N THR A 44 -23.10 9.45 5.48
CA THR A 44 -23.33 10.40 6.57
C THR A 44 -24.33 9.87 7.60
N GLU A 45 -25.38 9.18 7.16
CA GLU A 45 -26.38 8.58 8.06
C GLU A 45 -25.87 7.33 8.78
N ALA A 46 -24.94 6.60 8.16
CA ALA A 46 -24.34 5.40 8.74
C ALA A 46 -23.02 5.69 9.50
N HIS A 47 -22.62 6.95 9.65
CA HIS A 47 -21.31 7.33 10.19
C HIS A 47 -20.99 6.67 11.54
N SER A 48 -21.94 6.71 12.49
CA SER A 48 -21.75 6.09 13.81
C SER A 48 -21.65 4.57 13.74
N ASP A 49 -22.41 3.92 12.85
CA ASP A 49 -22.37 2.48 12.65
C ASP A 49 -21.02 2.04 12.04
N ILE A 50 -20.50 2.83 11.08
CA ILE A 50 -19.19 2.61 10.44
C ILE A 50 -18.07 2.80 11.44
N GLU A 51 -18.11 3.87 12.25
CA GLU A 51 -17.12 4.14 13.28
C GLU A 51 -17.02 2.96 14.25
N ASN A 52 -18.17 2.43 14.71
CA ASN A 52 -18.20 1.28 15.59
C ASN A 52 -17.69 0.00 14.92
N ALA A 53 -18.05 -0.25 13.66
CA ALA A 53 -17.51 -1.36 12.88
C ALA A 53 -15.97 -1.24 12.73
N PHE A 54 -15.45 -0.04 12.48
CA PHE A 54 -14.01 0.19 12.32
C PHE A 54 -13.26 0.06 13.65
N LYS A 55 -13.86 0.45 14.78
CA LYS A 55 -13.32 0.16 16.11
C LYS A 55 -13.23 -1.34 16.37
N ALA A 56 -14.27 -2.11 16.03
CA ALA A 56 -14.27 -3.56 16.16
C ALA A 56 -13.20 -4.23 15.27
N LEU A 57 -13.13 -3.84 13.99
CA LEU A 57 -12.10 -4.30 13.06
C LEU A 57 -10.69 -3.94 13.54
N HIS A 58 -10.49 -2.72 14.02
CA HIS A 58 -9.22 -2.28 14.59
C HIS A 58 -8.79 -3.16 15.75
N ALA A 59 -9.69 -3.45 16.69
CA ALA A 59 -9.42 -4.31 17.83
C ALA A 59 -9.05 -5.73 17.36
N GLU A 60 -9.79 -6.27 16.39
CA GLU A 60 -9.52 -7.59 15.82
C GLU A 60 -8.14 -7.64 15.15
N PHE A 61 -7.80 -6.67 14.31
CA PHE A 61 -6.52 -6.63 13.62
C PHE A 61 -5.36 -6.44 14.60
N SER A 62 -5.52 -5.51 15.54
CA SER A 62 -4.53 -5.20 16.57
C SER A 62 -4.21 -6.40 17.45
N SER A 63 -5.20 -7.25 17.75
CA SER A 63 -5.01 -8.48 18.52
C SER A 63 -4.12 -9.50 17.80
N LYS A 64 -4.17 -9.52 16.45
CA LYS A 64 -3.39 -10.43 15.59
C LYS A 64 -2.00 -9.89 15.23
N MET A 65 -1.71 -8.63 15.58
CA MET A 65 -0.45 -7.96 15.28
C MET A 65 0.51 -7.93 16.47
N ARG A 66 1.79 -8.19 16.19
CA ARG A 66 2.89 -7.85 17.11
C ARG A 66 3.30 -6.40 16.93
N GLU A 67 4.03 -5.85 17.90
CA GLU A 67 4.41 -4.43 17.95
C GLU A 67 5.11 -3.93 16.67
N LYS A 68 6.00 -4.76 16.11
CA LYS A 68 6.76 -4.43 14.89
C LYS A 68 6.06 -4.83 13.59
N ASP A 69 4.94 -5.54 13.66
CA ASP A 69 4.25 -5.99 12.45
C ASP A 69 3.66 -4.80 11.69
N LYS A 70 3.52 -4.97 10.38
CA LYS A 70 2.95 -3.96 9.48
C LYS A 70 1.62 -4.47 8.95
N ILE A 71 0.65 -3.60 8.79
CA ILE A 71 -0.69 -3.92 8.29
C ILE A 71 -1.05 -3.03 7.11
N ARG A 72 -1.71 -3.62 6.11
CA ARG A 72 -2.38 -2.90 5.05
C ARG A 72 -3.85 -3.26 5.07
N VAL A 73 -4.72 -2.26 4.99
CA VAL A 73 -6.17 -2.42 4.91
C VAL A 73 -6.64 -1.82 3.59
N VAL A 74 -7.51 -2.54 2.89
CA VAL A 74 -8.09 -2.10 1.62
C VAL A 74 -9.59 -2.32 1.71
N PHE A 75 -10.38 -1.26 1.57
CA PHE A 75 -11.83 -1.36 1.51
C PHE A 75 -12.33 -1.40 0.07
N PHE A 76 -13.23 -2.32 -0.20
CA PHE A 76 -13.92 -2.50 -1.47
C PHE A 76 -15.40 -2.23 -1.27
N HIS A 77 -16.02 -1.57 -2.23
CA HIS A 77 -17.46 -1.39 -2.30
C HIS A 77 -17.85 -1.26 -3.77
N ASP A 78 -18.95 -1.87 -4.19
CA ASP A 78 -19.37 -1.90 -5.60
C ASP A 78 -19.64 -0.51 -6.19
N SER A 79 -20.03 0.44 -5.35
CA SER A 79 -20.25 1.84 -5.77
C SER A 79 -18.97 2.67 -5.90
N LEU A 80 -17.81 2.10 -5.57
CA LEU A 80 -16.52 2.77 -5.70
C LEU A 80 -15.81 2.26 -6.96
N ASP A 81 -15.49 3.16 -7.89
CA ASP A 81 -14.70 2.81 -9.09
C ASP A 81 -13.32 2.24 -8.73
N ARG A 82 -12.79 2.65 -7.56
CA ARG A 82 -11.49 2.21 -7.03
C ARG A 82 -11.60 1.89 -5.54
N PRO A 83 -10.91 0.85 -5.06
CA PRO A 83 -10.88 0.53 -3.65
C PRO A 83 -10.14 1.59 -2.84
N ILE A 84 -10.55 1.77 -1.58
CA ILE A 84 -9.89 2.65 -0.62
C ILE A 84 -8.73 1.88 -0.04
N SER A 85 -7.53 2.09 -0.61
CA SER A 85 -6.31 1.42 -0.17
C SER A 85 -5.52 2.30 0.80
N LEU A 86 -5.40 1.85 2.04
CA LEU A 86 -4.49 2.45 3.01
C LEU A 86 -3.04 1.97 2.78
N PRO A 87 -2.03 2.77 3.13
CA PRO A 87 -0.62 2.34 3.09
C PRO A 87 -0.33 1.29 4.18
N PHE A 88 0.86 0.69 4.14
CA PHE A 88 1.32 -0.18 5.22
C PHE A 88 1.63 0.64 6.49
N MET A 89 0.90 0.36 7.57
CA MET A 89 1.00 1.05 8.86
C MET A 89 1.61 0.13 9.93
N SER A 90 2.31 0.67 10.92
CA SER A 90 2.60 -0.09 12.16
C SER A 90 1.35 -0.22 13.03
N LYS A 91 1.40 -1.13 14.01
CA LYS A 91 0.37 -1.26 15.04
C LYS A 91 0.07 0.07 15.76
N THR A 92 1.08 0.91 15.97
CA THR A 92 0.94 2.23 16.60
C THR A 92 0.30 3.28 15.70
N GLN A 93 0.45 3.15 14.38
CA GLN A 93 -0.11 4.08 13.38
C GLN A 93 -1.54 3.69 13.00
N LEU A 94 -1.89 2.40 13.13
CA LEU A 94 -3.25 1.93 12.91
C LEU A 94 -4.13 2.44 14.05
N THR A 95 -4.97 3.44 13.79
CA THR A 95 -5.97 3.96 14.74
C THR A 95 -7.37 3.86 14.12
N PRO A 96 -8.43 3.65 14.93
CA PRO A 96 -9.81 3.64 14.41
C PRO A 96 -10.18 4.96 13.72
N VAL A 97 -9.72 6.09 14.29
CA VAL A 97 -9.91 7.44 13.75
C VAL A 97 -9.24 7.57 12.38
N GLY A 98 -7.99 7.12 12.25
CA GLY A 98 -7.29 7.19 10.96
C GLY A 98 -7.91 6.29 9.88
N LEU A 99 -8.52 5.15 10.25
CA LEU A 99 -9.31 4.35 9.31
C LEU A 99 -10.55 5.10 8.83
N LEU A 100 -11.26 5.77 9.75
CA LEU A 100 -12.46 6.52 9.46
C LEU A 100 -12.17 7.74 8.57
N GLU A 101 -11.21 8.58 8.94
CA GLU A 101 -10.86 9.80 8.19
C GLU A 101 -10.48 9.50 6.72
N ASN A 102 -9.64 8.48 6.50
CA ASN A 102 -9.25 8.07 5.14
C ASN A 102 -10.43 7.52 4.35
N PHE A 103 -11.31 6.79 5.02
CA PHE A 103 -12.51 6.26 4.41
C PHE A 103 -13.50 7.38 4.05
N GLU A 104 -13.70 8.36 4.94
CA GLU A 104 -14.55 9.52 4.72
C GLU A 104 -14.05 10.42 3.60
N HIS A 105 -12.74 10.71 3.54
CA HIS A 105 -12.17 11.52 2.47
C HIS A 105 -12.48 10.95 1.09
N VAL A 106 -12.42 9.63 0.94
CA VAL A 106 -12.77 8.98 -0.32
C VAL A 106 -14.28 8.93 -0.49
N ALA A 107 -15.03 8.50 0.53
CA ALA A 107 -16.49 8.40 0.48
C ALA A 107 -17.18 9.74 0.14
N GLN A 108 -16.74 10.86 0.72
CA GLN A 108 -17.28 12.21 0.44
C GLN A 108 -17.05 12.66 -1.01
N SER A 109 -16.03 12.12 -1.67
CA SER A 109 -15.80 12.37 -3.10
C SER A 109 -16.86 11.67 -3.98
N TYR A 110 -17.50 10.60 -3.48
CA TYR A 110 -18.55 9.86 -4.16
C TYR A 110 -19.92 10.18 -3.55
N LYS A 111 -20.57 11.23 -4.06
CA LYS A 111 -21.81 11.83 -3.52
C LYS A 111 -23.05 10.92 -3.39
N SER A 112 -23.04 9.69 -3.90
CA SER A 112 -24.24 8.83 -3.99
C SER A 112 -24.04 7.40 -3.51
N VAL A 113 -22.99 7.10 -2.76
CA VAL A 113 -22.81 5.73 -2.25
C VAL A 113 -23.83 5.44 -1.16
N LYS A 114 -24.74 4.51 -1.46
CA LYS A 114 -25.65 3.94 -0.50
C LYS A 114 -25.02 2.69 0.08
N LEU A 115 -24.80 2.71 1.39
CA LEU A 115 -24.46 1.50 2.12
C LEU A 115 -25.68 0.60 2.19
N ASN A 116 -25.46 -0.72 2.14
CA ASN A 116 -26.48 -1.73 2.38
C ASN A 116 -27.57 -1.95 1.30
N GLU A 117 -27.50 -1.27 0.14
CA GLU A 117 -28.43 -1.58 -0.97
C GLU A 117 -28.13 -2.99 -1.54
N ASN A 118 -26.91 -3.52 -1.35
CA ASN A 118 -26.50 -4.89 -1.75
C ASN A 118 -25.43 -5.58 -0.83
N ASN A 119 -25.15 -5.10 0.40
CA ASN A 119 -24.18 -5.71 1.36
C ASN A 119 -22.71 -5.86 0.91
N ASN A 120 -22.11 -4.88 0.23
CA ASN A 120 -20.81 -5.09 -0.43
C ASN A 120 -19.61 -4.31 0.14
N LEU A 121 -19.65 -3.86 1.41
CA LEU A 121 -18.43 -3.33 2.03
C LEU A 121 -17.52 -4.47 2.48
N THR A 122 -16.42 -4.68 1.77
CA THR A 122 -15.43 -5.71 2.09
C THR A 122 -14.12 -5.06 2.50
N ALA A 123 -13.57 -5.46 3.65
CA ALA A 123 -12.23 -5.09 4.07
C ALA A 123 -11.25 -6.25 3.83
N SER A 124 -10.28 -6.04 2.94
CA SER A 124 -9.14 -6.94 2.78
C SER A 124 -7.98 -6.44 3.62
N VAL A 125 -7.43 -7.32 4.44
CA VAL A 125 -6.38 -7.01 5.41
C VAL A 125 -5.18 -7.90 5.17
N VAL A 126 -4.00 -7.30 5.11
CA VAL A 126 -2.73 -8.00 5.02
C VAL A 126 -1.86 -7.59 6.18
N ILE A 127 -1.58 -8.53 7.09
CA ILE A 127 -0.64 -8.36 8.19
C ILE A 127 0.69 -9.01 7.79
N ALA A 128 1.72 -8.20 7.60
CA ALA A 128 3.09 -8.65 7.38
C ALA A 128 3.79 -8.83 8.72
N HIS A 129 4.13 -10.09 9.02
CA HIS A 129 4.81 -10.45 10.26
C HIS A 129 6.32 -10.23 10.10
N LEU A 130 6.88 -9.25 10.82
CA LEU A 130 8.33 -9.02 10.76
C LEU A 130 9.09 -10.11 11.55
N PRO A 131 10.26 -10.56 11.10
CA PRO A 131 11.02 -11.58 11.82
C PRO A 131 11.38 -11.11 13.25
N ILE A 132 11.25 -12.01 14.22
CA ILE A 132 11.65 -11.78 15.62
C ILE A 132 13.12 -12.19 15.79
N GLY A 133 13.94 -11.28 16.28
CA GLY A 133 15.34 -11.53 16.64
C GLY A 133 16.27 -10.39 16.24
N SER A 134 17.48 -10.37 16.81
CA SER A 134 18.60 -9.70 16.14
C SER A 134 18.86 -10.51 14.87
N GLY A 135 18.78 -9.89 13.70
CA GLY A 135 19.12 -10.57 12.44
C GLY A 135 20.39 -11.37 12.62
N ARG A 136 20.45 -12.61 12.07
CA ARG A 136 21.54 -13.57 12.29
C ARG A 136 22.87 -12.86 12.54
N LYS A 137 23.39 -12.87 13.77
CA LYS A 137 24.80 -12.57 13.99
C LYS A 137 25.53 -13.54 13.08
N MET A 138 26.25 -13.01 12.09
CA MET A 138 27.10 -13.81 11.22
C MET A 138 28.12 -14.53 12.11
N THR A 139 27.78 -15.74 12.54
CA THR A 139 28.76 -16.67 13.06
C THR A 139 29.75 -16.89 11.93
N LYS A 140 30.98 -16.44 12.15
CA LYS A 140 32.11 -16.58 11.23
C LYS A 140 32.10 -18.00 10.68
N LEU A 141 31.61 -18.18 9.45
CA LEU A 141 31.69 -19.46 8.75
C LEU A 141 33.14 -19.63 8.30
N VAL A 142 33.90 -20.22 9.22
CA VAL A 142 35.23 -20.77 8.99
C VAL A 142 35.12 -21.83 7.89
N ARG A 143 35.65 -21.47 6.71
CA ARG A 143 36.45 -22.30 5.81
C ARG A 143 36.17 -23.82 5.84
N LYS A 144 35.42 -24.30 4.85
CA LYS A 144 35.67 -25.58 4.13
C LYS A 144 35.00 -25.48 2.75
N ARG A 145 35.67 -24.79 1.81
CA ARG A 145 36.46 -25.35 0.70
C ARG A 145 35.65 -26.25 -0.25
N ASN A 146 35.50 -25.70 -1.46
CA ASN A 146 35.66 -26.38 -2.75
C ASN A 146 34.73 -27.56 -3.03
N TYR A 147 33.51 -27.32 -3.50
CA TYR A 147 32.89 -28.16 -4.54
C TYR A 147 31.79 -27.35 -5.24
N LEU A 148 32.19 -26.73 -6.36
CA LEU A 148 31.43 -26.68 -7.61
C LEU A 148 29.90 -26.60 -7.49
N LYS A 149 29.33 -25.39 -7.67
CA LYS A 149 28.46 -25.10 -8.82
C LYS A 149 28.14 -23.61 -8.92
N LYS A 150 28.61 -23.03 -10.03
CA LYS A 150 28.18 -21.77 -10.62
C LYS A 150 26.66 -21.67 -10.65
N ILE A 151 26.04 -20.90 -9.75
CA ILE A 151 24.80 -20.15 -10.00
C ILE A 151 24.89 -18.88 -9.14
N ASP A 152 24.88 -17.74 -9.80
CA ASP A 152 24.98 -16.37 -9.27
C ASP A 152 23.95 -16.06 -8.17
N ARG A 153 24.28 -16.44 -6.92
CA ARG A 153 23.59 -16.00 -5.71
C ARG A 153 24.63 -15.53 -4.68
N GLN A 154 25.29 -14.41 -4.93
CA GLN A 154 25.90 -13.59 -3.88
C GLN A 154 24.76 -12.84 -3.18
N LYS A 155 24.13 -13.33 -2.11
CA LYS A 155 24.59 -13.53 -0.72
C LYS A 155 25.17 -12.26 -0.07
N ASP A 156 24.25 -11.54 0.57
CA ASP A 156 24.39 -10.78 1.82
C ASP A 156 25.59 -9.84 1.91
N VAL A 157 25.44 -8.64 1.34
CA VAL A 157 26.31 -7.51 1.64
C VAL A 157 25.65 -6.69 2.76
N ASN A 158 26.36 -6.48 3.86
CA ASN A 158 26.00 -5.50 4.88
C ASN A 158 26.00 -4.12 4.24
N PHE A 159 24.82 -3.51 4.09
CA PHE A 159 24.70 -2.17 3.55
C PHE A 159 24.85 -1.17 4.69
N SER A 160 25.92 -0.37 4.65
CA SER A 160 26.15 0.67 5.66
C SER A 160 25.22 1.86 5.48
N ALA A 161 24.58 1.99 4.30
CA ALA A 161 23.60 3.02 3.98
C ALA A 161 22.35 2.44 3.30
N PHE A 162 21.17 2.99 3.61
CA PHE A 162 19.88 2.63 3.00
C PHE A 162 19.91 2.68 1.46
N GLN A 163 20.67 3.62 0.90
CA GLN A 163 20.87 3.75 -0.55
C GLN A 163 21.55 2.52 -1.16
N GLU A 164 22.53 1.92 -0.49
CA GLU A 164 23.18 0.72 -0.99
C GLU A 164 22.25 -0.51 -0.93
N PHE A 165 21.43 -0.60 0.13
CA PHE A 165 20.38 -1.62 0.24
C PHE A 165 19.33 -1.48 -0.87
N GLY A 166 18.87 -0.25 -1.10
CA GLY A 166 17.95 0.08 -2.18
C GLY A 166 18.51 -0.30 -3.56
N ASN A 167 19.78 0.01 -3.82
CA ASN A 167 20.46 -0.30 -5.07
C ASN A 167 20.56 -1.81 -5.37
N LYS A 168 20.59 -2.69 -4.36
CA LYS A 168 20.71 -4.15 -4.54
C LYS A 168 19.40 -4.92 -4.39
N LYS A 169 18.35 -4.34 -3.82
CA LYS A 169 17.03 -4.99 -3.75
C LYS A 169 16.33 -4.92 -5.10
N THR A 170 16.02 -6.07 -5.68
CA THR A 170 15.34 -6.16 -6.99
C THR A 170 13.97 -5.48 -7.05
N GLY A 171 13.32 -5.26 -5.90
CA GLY A 171 12.04 -4.56 -5.76
C GLY A 171 12.13 -3.06 -5.46
N ILE A 172 13.33 -2.53 -5.18
CA ILE A 172 13.55 -1.08 -5.01
C ILE A 172 14.34 -0.62 -6.24
N LYS A 173 13.83 0.37 -6.96
CA LYS A 173 14.48 0.88 -8.16
C LYS A 173 15.01 2.27 -7.90
N THR A 174 16.33 2.38 -7.98
CA THR A 174 17.01 3.65 -7.87
C THR A 174 16.78 4.44 -9.14
N VAL A 175 16.32 5.67 -8.97
CA VAL A 175 16.12 6.64 -10.04
C VAL A 175 17.25 7.64 -9.96
N PHE A 176 18.04 7.74 -11.02
CA PHE A 176 19.10 8.75 -11.11
C PHE A 176 18.52 10.04 -11.66
N ASN A 177 18.82 11.16 -11.03
CA ASN A 177 18.35 12.46 -11.49
C ASN A 177 19.43 13.53 -11.44
N TYR A 178 19.35 14.48 -12.38
CA TYR A 178 20.24 15.64 -12.48
C TYR A 178 19.48 16.97 -12.60
N ASP A 179 18.14 16.94 -12.46
CA ASP A 179 17.24 18.09 -12.55
C ASP A 179 16.17 18.02 -11.43
N ASN A 180 15.08 18.78 -11.52
CA ASN A 180 13.98 18.75 -10.54
C ASN A 180 12.84 17.78 -10.88
N ARG A 181 12.93 17.03 -11.99
CA ARG A 181 11.86 16.16 -12.52
C ARG A 181 11.96 14.72 -12.02
N PHE A 182 12.54 14.51 -10.83
CA PHE A 182 12.79 13.18 -10.26
C PHE A 182 11.50 12.39 -10.04
N ALA A 183 10.43 13.06 -9.60
CA ALA A 183 9.14 12.44 -9.34
C ALA A 183 8.54 11.84 -10.62
N LEU A 184 8.54 12.60 -11.72
CA LEU A 184 8.05 12.14 -13.01
C LEU A 184 8.90 10.99 -13.57
N ARG A 185 10.23 11.04 -13.43
CA ARG A 185 11.10 9.89 -13.77
C ARG A 185 10.72 8.64 -12.98
N ALA A 186 10.53 8.77 -11.67
CA ALA A 186 10.15 7.65 -10.82
C ALA A 186 8.80 7.04 -11.23
N ILE A 187 7.81 7.89 -11.51
CA ILE A 187 6.47 7.46 -11.96
C ILE A 187 6.55 6.73 -13.30
N LEU A 188 7.27 7.28 -14.29
CA LEU A 188 7.39 6.65 -15.61
C LEU A 188 8.14 5.31 -15.57
N ILE A 189 9.16 5.20 -14.71
CA ILE A 189 9.83 3.92 -14.44
C ILE A 189 8.85 2.95 -13.80
N ALA A 190 8.13 3.36 -12.75
CA ALA A 190 7.16 2.50 -12.08
C ALA A 190 6.07 1.99 -13.03
N LYS A 191 5.56 2.87 -13.91
CA LYS A 191 4.62 2.53 -14.99
C LYS A 191 5.19 1.43 -15.89
N ALA A 192 6.41 1.59 -16.39
CA ALA A 192 7.06 0.60 -17.25
C ALA A 192 7.24 -0.76 -16.55
N TYR A 193 7.47 -0.78 -15.24
CA TYR A 193 7.50 -2.02 -14.46
C TYR A 193 6.13 -2.67 -14.31
N SER A 194 5.09 -1.87 -14.05
CA SER A 194 3.70 -2.33 -13.99
C SER A 194 3.27 -2.99 -15.31
N ASP A 195 3.63 -2.36 -16.43
CA ASP A 195 3.29 -2.81 -17.79
C ASP A 195 4.10 -4.00 -18.28
N LYS A 196 5.10 -4.42 -17.49
CA LYS A 196 6.09 -5.42 -17.89
C LYS A 196 6.82 -5.04 -19.19
N ASP A 197 7.03 -3.75 -19.44
CA ASP A 197 7.76 -3.24 -20.61
C ASP A 197 9.12 -3.97 -20.72
N PRO A 198 9.47 -4.58 -21.87
CA PRO A 198 10.70 -5.34 -22.03
C PRO A 198 11.96 -4.50 -21.75
N TYR A 199 11.91 -3.19 -21.95
CA TYR A 199 13.02 -2.25 -21.75
C TYR A 199 12.99 -1.56 -20.39
N ARG A 200 12.08 -1.92 -19.48
CA ARG A 200 11.93 -1.31 -18.14
C ARG A 200 13.23 -1.25 -17.32
N PHE A 201 14.13 -2.21 -17.51
CA PHE A 201 15.42 -2.25 -16.81
C PHE A 201 16.39 -1.20 -17.33
N GLU A 202 16.32 -0.85 -18.61
CA GLU A 202 17.19 0.15 -19.23
C GLU A 202 16.83 1.56 -18.77
N LEU A 203 15.55 1.81 -18.49
CA LEU A 203 15.07 3.11 -17.99
C LEU A 203 15.69 3.48 -16.64
N CYS A 204 16.11 2.52 -15.83
CA CYS A 204 16.80 2.78 -14.55
C CYS A 204 18.27 3.16 -14.73
N LYS A 205 18.84 3.09 -15.94
CA LYS A 205 20.25 3.45 -16.17
C LYS A 205 20.44 4.98 -16.09
N PRO A 206 21.57 5.47 -15.55
CA PRO A 206 21.90 6.88 -15.57
C PRO A 206 21.87 7.45 -16.99
N ASN A 207 21.35 8.68 -17.13
CA ASN A 207 21.30 9.40 -18.40
C ASN A 207 20.64 8.62 -19.57
N ASN A 208 19.60 7.84 -19.27
CA ASN A 208 18.85 7.12 -20.30
C ASN A 208 18.11 8.12 -21.21
N ARG A 209 18.50 8.18 -22.50
CA ARG A 209 17.93 9.10 -23.49
C ARG A 209 16.43 8.89 -23.73
N VAL A 210 15.96 7.64 -23.71
CA VAL A 210 14.55 7.30 -23.94
C VAL A 210 13.69 7.78 -22.77
N LEU A 211 14.14 7.55 -21.54
CA LEU A 211 13.46 8.06 -20.35
C LEU A 211 13.44 9.59 -20.38
N ASN A 212 14.57 10.24 -20.64
CA ASN A 212 14.64 11.70 -20.69
C ASN A 212 13.70 12.28 -21.75
N ALA A 213 13.66 11.70 -22.96
CA ALA A 213 12.71 12.14 -23.99
C ALA A 213 11.25 11.96 -23.56
N LYS A 214 10.91 10.86 -22.89
CA LYS A 214 9.55 10.64 -22.35
C LYS A 214 9.20 11.65 -21.24
N VAL A 215 10.16 11.96 -20.37
CA VAL A 215 9.99 12.96 -19.30
C VAL A 215 9.73 14.33 -19.89
N GLU A 216 10.56 14.78 -20.84
CA GLU A 216 10.36 16.04 -21.55
C GLU A 216 9.00 16.10 -22.22
N PHE A 217 8.64 15.05 -22.97
CA PHE A 217 7.37 14.99 -23.67
C PHE A 217 6.17 15.11 -22.71
N VAL A 218 6.17 14.37 -21.60
CA VAL A 218 5.07 14.40 -20.63
C VAL A 218 5.04 15.74 -19.88
N ALA A 219 6.20 16.25 -19.47
CA ALA A 219 6.30 17.55 -18.79
C ALA A 219 5.76 18.68 -19.67
N SER A 220 6.14 18.72 -20.94
CA SER A 220 5.60 19.71 -21.90
C SER A 220 4.11 19.51 -22.17
N SER A 221 3.64 18.26 -22.31
CA SER A 221 2.23 17.98 -22.58
C SER A 221 1.30 18.42 -21.44
N LEU A 222 1.81 18.38 -20.20
CA LEU A 222 1.07 18.76 -19.00
C LEU A 222 1.40 20.17 -18.51
N ASN A 223 2.25 20.92 -19.22
CA ASN A 223 2.77 22.22 -18.81
C ASN A 223 3.32 22.19 -17.36
N LEU A 224 4.06 21.13 -17.01
CA LEU A 224 4.64 21.01 -15.68
C LEU A 224 5.77 22.04 -15.51
N PRO A 225 5.88 22.67 -14.34
CA PRO A 225 6.95 23.62 -14.04
C PRO A 225 8.33 22.94 -14.00
N ASP A 226 9.41 23.72 -14.06
CA ASP A 226 10.80 23.23 -13.97
C ASP A 226 11.36 23.18 -12.53
N ASN A 227 10.48 23.28 -11.53
CA ASN A 227 10.80 23.15 -10.11
C ASN A 227 10.50 21.73 -9.60
N ALA A 228 10.70 21.51 -8.29
CA ALA A 228 10.39 20.23 -7.65
C ALA A 228 8.87 20.00 -7.64
N TYR A 229 8.45 18.76 -7.91
CA TYR A 229 7.04 18.40 -8.06
C TYR A 229 6.41 18.10 -6.69
N GLY A 230 5.33 18.80 -6.38
CA GLY A 230 4.48 18.57 -5.22
C GLY A 230 3.25 17.72 -5.56
N ILE A 231 2.26 17.76 -4.67
CA ILE A 231 1.04 16.96 -4.79
C ILE A 231 0.22 17.39 -6.02
N GLU A 232 0.18 18.68 -6.35
CA GLU A 232 -0.64 19.18 -7.47
C GLU A 232 -0.10 18.70 -8.83
N GLU A 233 1.21 18.71 -9.02
CA GLU A 233 1.83 18.15 -10.23
C GLU A 233 1.60 16.63 -10.31
N ILE A 234 1.64 15.93 -9.19
CA ILE A 234 1.37 14.49 -9.14
C ILE A 234 -0.07 14.17 -9.55
N LYS A 235 -1.06 14.97 -9.12
CA LYS A 235 -2.46 14.83 -9.56
C LYS A 235 -2.61 15.01 -11.07
N LEU A 236 -1.90 15.98 -11.67
CA LEU A 236 -1.90 16.18 -13.12
C LEU A 236 -1.34 14.94 -13.84
N ILE A 237 -0.24 14.39 -13.33
CA ILE A 237 0.39 13.18 -13.89
C ILE A 237 -0.54 11.96 -13.73
N GLU A 238 -1.22 11.81 -12.58
CA GLU A 238 -2.19 10.74 -12.35
C GLU A 238 -3.38 10.83 -13.32
N ASN A 239 -3.92 12.02 -13.53
CA ASN A 239 -5.00 12.26 -14.50
C ASN A 239 -4.58 11.95 -15.94
N TYR A 240 -3.31 12.20 -16.28
CA TYR A 240 -2.73 11.82 -17.56
C TYR A 240 -2.57 10.29 -17.70
N LEU A 241 -2.14 9.62 -16.62
CA LEU A 241 -1.97 8.18 -16.53
C LEU A 241 -3.24 7.49 -16.00
N LYS A 242 -4.34 7.60 -16.75
CA LYS A 242 -5.70 7.19 -16.34
C LYS A 242 -5.80 5.79 -15.71
N ASP A 243 -4.97 4.84 -16.16
CA ASP A 243 -4.99 3.44 -15.69
C ASP A 243 -4.18 3.21 -14.40
N TYR A 244 -3.59 4.25 -13.81
CA TYR A 244 -2.73 4.14 -12.63
C TYR A 244 -3.28 4.97 -11.47
N GLN A 245 -2.88 4.56 -10.28
CA GLN A 245 -3.05 5.33 -9.05
C GLN A 245 -1.67 5.62 -8.46
N ILE A 246 -1.42 6.87 -8.10
CA ILE A 246 -0.14 7.33 -7.55
C ILE A 246 -0.32 7.62 -6.07
N THR A 247 0.24 6.77 -5.21
CA THR A 247 0.26 7.00 -3.76
C THR A 247 1.57 7.66 -3.35
N VAL A 248 1.48 8.85 -2.75
CA VAL A 248 2.61 9.53 -2.12
C VAL A 248 2.61 9.21 -0.64
N ILE A 249 3.71 8.69 -0.11
CA ILE A 249 3.88 8.41 1.32
C ILE A 249 4.96 9.34 1.83
N ASN A 250 4.59 10.29 2.70
CA ASN A 250 5.59 11.05 3.45
C ASN A 250 6.06 10.21 4.64
N CYS A 251 7.37 10.10 4.81
CA CYS A 251 7.99 9.40 5.94
C CYS A 251 8.64 10.45 6.84
N ASP A 252 7.82 11.17 7.58
CA ASP A 252 8.28 11.93 8.76
C ASP A 252 8.42 10.99 9.97
#